data_AF-A0AAU6X281-F1
#
_entry.id   AF-A0AAU6X281-F1
#
_cell.length_a   1.000
_cell.length_b   1.000
_cell.length_c   1.000
_cell.angle_alpha   90.00
_cell.angle_beta   90.00
_cell.angle_gamma   90.00
#
_symmetry.space_group_name_H-M   'P 1'
#
loop_
_entity.id
_entity.type
_entity.pdbx_description
1 polymer ?
#
loop_
_entity_poly.entity_id
_entity_poly.type
_entity_poly.pdbx_seq_one_letter_code
_entity_poly.pdbx_strand_id
1 'polypeptide(L)'
;MSSKLTEPTRVIIPVSKAIERTTNWRNFLKKNLEEQESWKIPKAVYISKEDILDLAAACHADKSIAGVRAYFSLSVPEEEKFRNEIKFVMVLVREEEGMPAGKDVIYLPGGSSDDDSSVYDFTRPCPDFCDTTSPLFNGDQ
;
A
#
# COMPACT_ATOMS: atom_id res chain seq x y z
N MET A 1 4.49 -8.17 27.51
CA MET A 1 3.57 -9.09 26.81
C MET A 1 3.71 -8.79 25.33
N SER A 2 3.79 -9.80 24.46
CA SER A 2 3.81 -9.54 23.00
C SER A 2 2.44 -9.01 22.60
N SER A 3 2.39 -7.82 22.01
CA SER A 3 1.17 -7.31 21.39
C SER A 3 0.85 -8.14 20.14
N LYS A 4 -0.43 -8.36 19.85
CA LYS A 4 -0.84 -8.92 18.54
C LYS A 4 -0.35 -8.06 17.37
N LEU A 5 -0.04 -6.79 17.63
CA LEU A 5 0.42 -5.84 16.62
C LEU A 5 1.83 -6.14 16.10
N THR A 6 2.67 -6.81 16.90
CA THR A 6 4.06 -7.13 16.53
C THR A 6 4.22 -8.54 15.95
N GLU A 7 3.13 -9.31 15.85
CA GLU A 7 3.16 -10.64 15.25
C GLU A 7 3.23 -10.55 13.71
N PRO A 8 4.00 -11.42 13.02
CA PRO A 8 4.03 -11.44 11.57
C PRO A 8 2.65 -11.71 10.98
N THR A 9 2.11 -10.76 10.22
CA THR A 9 0.80 -10.86 9.55
C THR A 9 0.87 -11.53 8.16
N ARG A 10 2.07 -11.92 7.71
CA ARG A 10 2.28 -12.46 6.36
C ARG A 10 1.58 -13.81 6.16
N VAL A 11 0.95 -13.97 5.00
CA VAL A 11 0.41 -15.26 4.54
C VAL A 11 1.03 -15.58 3.19
N ILE A 12 1.70 -16.73 3.09
CA ILE A 12 2.27 -17.23 1.84
C ILE A 12 1.21 -18.05 1.13
N ILE A 13 0.92 -17.73 -0.14
CA ILE A 13 -0.08 -18.43 -0.96
C ILE A 13 0.55 -19.02 -2.22
N PRO A 14 0.01 -20.13 -2.77
CA PRO A 14 0.46 -20.66 -4.06
C PRO A 14 0.26 -19.68 -5.22
N VAL A 15 1.08 -19.80 -6.27
CA VAL A 15 1.02 -18.94 -7.46
C VAL A 15 -0.36 -18.95 -8.10
N SER A 16 -0.99 -20.12 -8.27
CA SER A 16 -2.33 -20.23 -8.84
C SER A 16 -3.37 -19.43 -8.05
N LYS A 17 -3.30 -19.49 -6.72
CA LYS A 17 -4.19 -18.73 -5.83
C LYS A 17 -3.92 -17.23 -5.88
N ALA A 18 -2.66 -16.82 -6.09
CA ALA A 18 -2.32 -15.42 -6.28
C ALA A 18 -2.89 -14.90 -7.62
N ILE A 19 -2.75 -15.65 -8.70
CA ILE A 19 -3.34 -15.30 -10.01
C ILE A 19 -4.86 -15.21 -9.89
N GLU A 20 -5.52 -16.23 -9.32
CA GLU A 20 -6.96 -16.25 -9.08
C GLU A 20 -7.44 -15.01 -8.31
N ARG A 21 -6.78 -14.68 -7.18
CA ARG A 21 -7.15 -13.51 -6.35
C ARG A 21 -7.00 -12.19 -7.10
N THR A 22 -5.90 -11.99 -7.82
CA THR A 22 -5.72 -10.76 -8.61
C THR A 22 -6.70 -10.68 -9.78
N THR A 23 -7.09 -11.82 -10.37
CA THR A 23 -8.11 -11.90 -11.43
C THR A 23 -9.49 -11.54 -10.88
N ASN A 24 -9.86 -12.08 -9.72
CA ASN A 24 -11.10 -11.75 -9.04
C ASN A 24 -11.20 -10.25 -8.71
N TRP A 25 -10.10 -9.63 -8.27
CA TRP A 25 -10.03 -8.18 -8.04
C TRP A 25 -10.31 -7.37 -9.31
N ARG A 26 -9.61 -7.67 -10.42
CA ARG A 26 -9.84 -6.99 -11.71
C ARG A 26 -11.29 -7.14 -12.17
N ASN A 27 -11.83 -8.34 -12.09
CA ASN A 27 -13.21 -8.62 -12.49
C ASN A 27 -14.22 -7.90 -11.61
N PHE A 28 -13.96 -7.81 -10.29
CA PHE A 28 -14.78 -7.05 -9.36
C PHE A 28 -14.81 -5.56 -9.73
N LEU A 29 -13.66 -4.95 -9.98
CA LEU A 29 -13.61 -3.53 -10.34
C LEU A 29 -14.28 -3.24 -11.69
N LYS A 30 -13.99 -4.04 -12.74
CA LYS A 30 -14.67 -3.91 -14.05
C LYS A 30 -16.18 -3.94 -13.93
N LYS A 31 -16.69 -4.87 -13.10
CA LYS A 31 -18.14 -5.07 -12.94
C LYS A 31 -18.80 -3.94 -12.14
N ASN A 32 -18.16 -3.47 -11.07
CA ASN A 32 -18.80 -2.56 -10.11
C ASN A 32 -18.50 -1.07 -10.38
N LEU A 33 -17.43 -0.74 -11.11
CA LEU A 33 -17.07 0.64 -11.45
C LEU A 33 -17.41 1.00 -12.90
N GLU A 34 -18.08 0.10 -13.64
CA GLU A 34 -18.36 0.23 -15.09
C GLU A 34 -17.12 0.48 -15.96
N GLU A 35 -15.92 0.30 -15.39
CA GLU A 35 -14.65 0.58 -16.05
C GLU A 35 -14.34 -0.49 -17.09
N GLN A 36 -14.38 -0.09 -18.36
CA GLN A 36 -14.10 -0.97 -19.50
C GLN A 36 -12.59 -1.00 -19.82
N GLU A 37 -11.87 0.05 -19.45
CA GLU A 37 -10.47 0.22 -19.80
C GLU A 37 -9.57 -0.45 -18.76
N SER A 38 -8.97 -1.59 -19.16
CA SER A 38 -8.10 -2.41 -18.29
C SER A 38 -6.93 -1.62 -17.64
N TRP A 39 -6.48 -0.53 -18.26
CA TRP A 39 -5.39 0.29 -17.74
C TRP A 39 -5.83 1.23 -16.60
N LYS A 40 -7.13 1.48 -16.44
CA LYS A 40 -7.70 2.28 -15.35
C LYS A 40 -8.00 1.48 -14.08
N ILE A 41 -7.71 0.18 -14.10
CA ILE A 41 -7.89 -0.68 -12.95
C ILE A 41 -6.59 -0.66 -12.15
N PRO A 42 -6.60 -0.31 -10.85
CA PRO A 42 -5.43 -0.48 -9.99
C PRO A 42 -5.04 -1.95 -9.89
N LYS A 43 -3.84 -2.30 -10.35
CA LYS A 43 -3.35 -3.69 -10.40
C LYS A 43 -2.26 -3.97 -9.36
N ALA A 44 -1.31 -3.05 -9.27
CA ALA A 44 -0.13 -3.17 -8.42
C ALA A 44 0.46 -1.79 -8.14
N VAL A 45 1.30 -1.74 -7.12
CA VAL A 45 2.17 -0.60 -6.79
C VAL A 45 3.59 -1.13 -6.78
N TYR A 46 4.50 -0.41 -7.42
CA TYR A 46 5.92 -0.68 -7.32
C TYR A 46 6.51 0.13 -6.16
N ILE A 47 7.14 -0.57 -5.21
CA ILE A 47 7.90 0.04 -4.12
C ILE A 47 9.36 -0.35 -4.34
N SER A 48 10.26 0.62 -4.40
CA SER A 48 11.67 0.33 -4.63
C SER A 48 12.27 -0.42 -3.44
N LYS A 49 13.40 -1.10 -3.68
CA LYS A 49 14.12 -1.76 -2.59
C LYS A 49 14.59 -0.74 -1.56
N GLU A 50 15.07 0.40 -2.03
CA GLU A 50 15.58 1.52 -1.23
C GLU A 50 14.49 2.04 -0.29
N ASP A 51 13.28 2.28 -0.81
CA ASP A 51 12.12 2.70 -0.01
C ASP A 51 11.80 1.70 1.13
N ILE A 52 11.86 0.40 0.84
CA ILE A 52 11.63 -0.65 1.85
C ILE A 52 12.73 -0.62 2.91
N LEU A 53 13.98 -0.41 2.51
CA LEU A 53 15.11 -0.35 3.44
C LEU A 53 15.04 0.90 4.33
N ASP A 54 14.64 2.04 3.78
CA ASP A 54 14.48 3.29 4.54
C ASP A 54 13.35 3.17 5.57
N LEU A 55 12.21 2.59 5.19
CA LEU A 55 11.14 2.25 6.14
C LEU A 55 11.61 1.28 7.24
N ALA A 56 12.36 0.25 6.86
CA ALA A 56 12.91 -0.70 7.83
C ALA A 56 13.89 -0.02 8.80
N ALA A 57 14.71 0.92 8.30
CA ALA A 57 15.62 1.70 9.11
C ALA A 57 14.85 2.58 10.12
N ALA A 58 13.75 3.22 9.70
CA ALA A 58 12.89 4.00 10.59
C ALA A 58 12.27 3.12 11.70
N CYS A 59 11.75 1.94 11.35
CA CYS A 59 11.23 0.96 12.32
C CYS A 59 12.31 0.48 13.30
N HIS A 60 13.56 0.32 12.84
CA HIS A 60 14.67 -0.08 13.71
C HIS A 60 15.14 1.04 14.64
N ALA A 61 15.09 2.29 14.19
CA ALA A 61 15.51 3.45 14.96
C ALA A 61 14.56 3.73 16.14
N ASP A 62 13.25 3.55 15.94
CA ASP A 62 12.23 3.74 16.98
C ASP A 62 11.57 2.42 17.37
N LYS A 63 11.96 1.90 18.55
CA LYS A 63 11.44 0.64 19.10
C LYS A 63 9.96 0.67 19.47
N SER A 64 9.33 1.84 19.51
CA SER A 64 7.89 1.96 19.74
C SER A 64 7.07 1.65 18.48
N ILE A 65 7.72 1.65 17.31
CA ILE A 65 7.10 1.29 16.04
C ILE A 65 6.90 -0.23 15.99
N ALA A 66 5.65 -0.65 15.83
CA ALA A 66 5.26 -2.03 15.68
C ALA A 66 5.19 -2.47 14.22
N GLY A 67 5.02 -1.54 13.27
CA GLY A 67 4.96 -1.85 11.86
C GLY A 67 4.53 -0.69 10.98
N VAL A 68 3.98 -1.02 9.82
CA VAL A 68 3.52 -0.06 8.80
C VAL A 68 2.11 -0.40 8.37
N ARG A 69 1.26 0.61 8.19
CA ARG A 69 -0.09 0.49 7.64
C ARG A 69 -0.14 1.14 6.26
N ALA A 70 -0.82 0.51 5.32
CA ALA A 70 -1.07 1.07 4.00
C ALA A 70 -2.52 1.54 3.89
N TYR A 71 -2.73 2.75 3.37
CA TYR A 71 -4.05 3.32 3.06
C TYR A 71 -4.19 3.53 1.57
N PHE A 72 -5.36 3.21 1.02
CA PHE A 72 -5.75 3.68 -0.31
C PHE A 72 -6.11 5.16 -0.22
N SER A 73 -5.61 5.96 -1.16
CA SER A 73 -5.89 7.39 -1.25
C SER A 73 -6.24 7.78 -2.68
N LEU A 74 -6.88 8.93 -2.81
CA LEU A 74 -7.24 9.53 -4.08
C LEU A 74 -7.10 11.03 -3.94
N SER A 75 -6.34 11.67 -4.83
CA SER A 75 -6.09 13.11 -4.77
C SER A 75 -7.34 13.92 -5.14
N VAL A 76 -7.99 13.59 -6.26
CA VAL A 76 -9.20 14.26 -6.74
C VAL A 76 -10.18 13.22 -7.30
N PRO A 77 -11.39 13.05 -6.73
CA PRO A 77 -12.38 12.07 -7.21
C PRO A 77 -12.72 12.18 -8.69
N GLU A 78 -12.76 13.39 -9.22
CA GLU A 78 -13.10 13.67 -10.62
C GLU A 78 -12.00 13.27 -11.60
N GLU A 79 -10.72 13.39 -11.20
CA GLU A 79 -9.57 13.05 -12.04
C GLU A 79 -9.38 11.54 -12.19
N GLU A 80 -9.87 10.75 -11.23
CA GLU A 80 -9.77 9.28 -11.27
C GLU A 80 -10.35 8.69 -12.54
N LYS A 81 -11.46 9.27 -13.03
CA LYS A 81 -12.13 8.86 -14.26
C LYS A 81 -11.22 8.88 -15.49
N PHE A 82 -10.15 9.69 -15.44
CA PHE A 82 -9.26 9.95 -16.56
C PHE A 82 -7.84 9.49 -16.33
N ARG A 83 -7.38 9.37 -15.08
CA ARG A 83 -5.94 9.25 -14.76
C ARG A 83 -5.56 8.03 -13.93
N ASN A 84 -6.53 7.29 -13.36
CA ASN A 84 -6.25 6.13 -12.49
C ASN A 84 -5.20 6.45 -11.41
N GLU A 85 -5.55 7.41 -10.56
CA GLU A 85 -4.76 7.97 -9.48
C GLU A 85 -5.13 7.38 -8.11
N ILE A 86 -5.78 6.22 -8.04
CA ILE A 86 -5.83 5.48 -6.78
C ILE A 86 -4.40 5.18 -6.35
N LYS A 87 -4.06 5.77 -5.22
CA LYS A 87 -2.75 5.79 -4.59
C LYS A 87 -2.76 4.97 -3.32
N PHE A 88 -1.57 4.69 -2.81
CA PHE A 88 -1.31 3.97 -1.59
C PHE A 88 -0.26 4.74 -0.82
N VAL A 89 -0.60 5.08 0.41
CA VAL A 89 0.31 5.73 1.33
C VAL A 89 0.62 4.80 2.48
N MET A 90 1.88 4.74 2.89
CA MET A 90 2.35 3.92 3.99
C MET A 90 2.69 4.79 5.20
N VAL A 91 2.23 4.38 6.37
CA VAL A 91 2.34 5.13 7.62
C VAL A 91 2.87 4.22 8.71
N LEU A 92 3.86 4.69 9.47
CA LEU A 92 4.39 3.95 10.62
C LEU A 92 3.30 3.81 11.70
N VAL A 93 3.24 2.65 12.34
CA VAL A 93 2.29 2.37 13.43
C VAL A 93 3.07 2.12 14.70
N ARG A 94 2.75 2.87 15.75
CA ARG A 94 3.30 2.67 17.10
C ARG A 94 2.33 1.90 17.99
N GLU A 95 2.87 1.18 18.96
CA GLU A 95 2.07 0.66 20.06
C GLU A 95 1.51 1.82 20.90
N GLU A 96 0.27 1.70 21.35
CA GLU A 96 -0.35 2.65 22.27
C GLU A 96 -1.27 1.90 23.24
N GLU A 97 -1.15 2.21 24.52
CA GLU A 97 -1.95 1.59 25.56
C GLU A 97 -3.44 1.88 25.34
N GLY A 98 -4.28 0.84 25.41
CA GLY A 98 -5.71 0.96 25.13
C GLY A 98 -6.07 0.96 23.64
N MET A 99 -5.11 0.95 22.71
CA MET A 99 -5.36 0.84 21.27
C MET A 99 -4.78 -0.46 20.68
N PRO A 100 -5.58 -1.54 20.58
CA PRO A 100 -5.08 -2.83 20.10
C PRO A 100 -4.64 -2.83 18.63
N ALA A 101 -5.08 -1.85 17.84
CA ALA A 101 -4.65 -1.66 16.45
C ALA A 101 -3.40 -0.78 16.30
N GLY A 102 -2.87 -0.24 17.41
CA GLY A 102 -1.84 0.78 17.42
C GLY A 102 -2.33 2.13 16.89
N LYS A 103 -1.41 3.11 16.92
CA LYS A 103 -1.65 4.48 16.46
C LYS A 103 -0.74 4.82 15.30
N ASP A 104 -1.27 5.55 14.33
CA ASP A 104 -0.50 6.02 13.20
C ASP A 104 0.40 7.18 13.64
N VAL A 105 1.67 7.10 13.24
CA VAL A 105 2.61 8.20 13.38
C VAL A 105 2.47 9.03 12.11
N ILE A 106 1.80 10.18 12.23
CA ILE A 106 1.50 11.07 11.10
C ILE A 106 2.55 12.20 11.01
N TYR A 107 3.14 12.60 12.14
CA TYR A 107 4.07 13.71 12.24
C TYR A 107 5.40 13.26 12.83
N LEU A 108 6.52 13.71 12.24
CA LEU A 108 7.86 13.44 12.76
C LEU A 108 8.20 14.39 13.91
N PRO A 109 8.74 13.90 15.04
CA PRO A 109 9.17 14.76 16.13
C PRO A 109 10.40 15.60 15.73
N GLY A 110 10.26 16.92 15.74
CA GLY A 110 11.36 17.87 15.48
C GLY A 110 11.39 18.50 14.08
N GLY A 111 10.38 18.27 13.24
CA GLY A 111 10.18 19.05 12.01
C GLY A 111 9.94 20.52 12.37
N SER A 112 10.70 21.43 11.76
CA SER A 112 10.61 22.88 12.00
C SER A 112 9.35 23.53 11.39
N SER A 113 8.46 22.72 10.81
CA SER A 113 7.20 23.13 10.22
C SER A 113 6.18 22.02 10.45
N ASP A 114 4.93 22.40 10.72
CA ASP A 114 3.76 21.50 10.86
C ASP A 114 3.42 20.69 9.58
N ASP A 115 4.33 20.64 8.60
CA ASP A 115 4.13 20.14 7.24
C ASP A 115 4.89 18.83 6.93
N ASP A 116 5.80 18.37 7.80
CA ASP A 116 6.56 17.13 7.55
C ASP A 116 5.79 15.90 8.05
N SER A 117 5.19 15.14 7.11
CA SER A 117 4.46 13.91 7.44
C SER A 117 5.36 12.68 7.39
N SER A 118 5.13 11.71 8.28
CA SER A 118 5.69 10.35 8.20
C SER A 118 4.84 9.41 7.33
N VAL A 119 4.10 10.00 6.38
CA VAL A 119 3.27 9.34 5.39
C VAL A 119 4.05 9.28 4.08
N TYR A 120 4.39 8.07 3.64
CA TYR A 120 5.15 7.86 2.41
C TYR A 120 4.21 7.48 1.28
N ASP A 121 4.16 8.30 0.22
CA ASP A 121 3.44 7.99 -1.01
C ASP A 121 4.34 7.17 -1.93
N PHE A 122 4.10 5.85 -1.99
CA PHE A 122 4.82 4.94 -2.89
C PHE A 122 4.10 4.73 -4.22
N THR A 123 3.18 5.63 -4.56
CA THR A 123 2.22 5.42 -5.64
C THR A 123 2.34 6.38 -6.78
N ARG A 124 3.51 6.26 -7.41
CA ARG A 124 3.43 6.18 -8.86
C ARG A 124 2.52 4.98 -9.19
N PRO A 125 1.40 5.16 -9.93
CA PRO A 125 0.66 4.02 -10.44
C PRO A 125 1.62 3.11 -11.24
N CYS A 126 1.16 2.04 -11.85
CA CYS A 126 1.97 1.38 -12.88
C CYS A 126 1.98 2.20 -14.21
N PRO A 127 2.71 3.32 -14.37
CA PRO A 127 3.29 3.61 -15.67
C PRO A 127 4.82 3.49 -15.63
N ASP A 128 5.33 2.84 -16.67
CA ASP A 128 6.73 2.59 -17.05
C ASP A 128 7.53 1.50 -16.30
N PHE A 129 7.13 1.04 -15.11
CA PHE A 129 7.98 0.12 -14.31
C PHE A 129 7.34 -1.18 -13.82
N CYS A 130 6.07 -1.44 -14.12
CA CYS A 130 5.44 -2.70 -13.75
C CYS A 130 5.66 -3.76 -14.83
N ASP A 131 5.92 -5.00 -14.40
CA ASP A 131 6.09 -6.13 -15.29
C ASP A 131 4.76 -6.52 -15.94
N THR A 132 4.51 -6.00 -17.14
CA THR A 132 3.32 -6.31 -17.94
C THR A 132 3.34 -7.74 -18.49
N THR A 133 4.43 -8.50 -18.33
CA THR A 133 4.50 -9.91 -18.71
C THR A 133 4.06 -10.84 -17.56
N SER A 134 3.95 -10.30 -16.34
CA SER A 134 3.56 -11.08 -15.17
C SER A 134 2.13 -11.64 -15.29
N PRO A 135 1.91 -12.93 -14.96
CA PRO A 135 0.56 -13.51 -14.90
C PRO A 135 -0.29 -12.87 -13.79
N LEU A 136 0.32 -12.23 -12.79
CA LEU A 136 -0.40 -11.45 -11.78
C LEU A 136 -0.92 -10.12 -12.34
N PHE A 137 -0.27 -9.59 -13.37
CA PHE A 137 -0.70 -8.35 -14.04
C PHE A 137 -1.82 -8.63 -15.05
N ASN A 138 -1.71 -9.71 -15.83
CA ASN A 138 -2.64 -10.05 -16.91
C ASN A 138 -3.81 -10.96 -16.47
N GLY A 139 -3.60 -11.79 -15.45
CA GLY A 139 -4.56 -12.81 -14.99
C GLY A 139 -4.47 -14.14 -15.70
N ASP A 140 -5.40 -15.04 -15.37
CA ASP A 140 -5.60 -16.29 -16.12
C ASP A 140 -6.20 -15.92 -17.48
N GLN A 141 -5.42 -16.12 -18.54
CA GLN A 141 -5.88 -15.99 -19.93
C GLN A 141 -6.52 -17.28 -20.43
#